data_AF-A0A357D064-F1
#
_entry.id   AF-A0A357D064-F1
#
_cell.length_a   1.000
_cell.length_b   1.000
_cell.length_c   1.000
_cell.angle_alpha   90.00
_cell.angle_beta   90.00
_cell.angle_gamma   90.00
#
_symmetry.space_group_name_H-M   'P 1'
#
loop_
_entity.id
_entity.type
_entity.pdbx_description
1 polymer ?
#
loop_
_entity_poly.entity_id
_entity_poly.type
_entity_poly.pdbx_seq_one_letter_code
_entity_poly.pdbx_strand_id
1 'polypeptide(L)' 'MGAYGAAILAKNNKKGRVFGFDVAKMEFVTKGYECKKCPNNCEIICFYKNNILIDSWGNRCMNGSVAEIMSVKSQ' A
#
# COMPACT_ATOMS: atom_id res chain seq x y z
N MET A 1 -18.82 5.65 -10.40
CA MET A 1 -19.15 6.80 -9.53
C MET A 1 -18.33 8.00 -9.99
N GLY A 2 -18.94 9.17 -10.13
CA GLY A 2 -18.26 10.42 -10.51
C GLY A 2 -18.19 11.43 -9.35
N ALA A 3 -17.51 12.56 -9.57
CA ALA A 3 -17.25 13.57 -8.55
C ALA A 3 -18.52 14.09 -7.85
N TYR A 4 -19.61 14.31 -8.59
CA TYR A 4 -20.89 14.78 -8.04
C TYR A 4 -21.52 13.77 -7.07
N GLY A 5 -21.48 12.49 -7.41
CA GLY A 5 -21.97 11.42 -6.54
C GLY A 5 -21.15 11.31 -5.26
N ALA A 6 -19.81 11.43 -5.36
CA ALA A 6 -18.93 11.45 -4.20
C ALA A 6 -19.25 12.63 -3.26
N ALA A 7 -19.56 13.80 -3.81
CA ALA A 7 -19.95 14.99 -3.02
C ALA A 7 -21.28 14.79 -2.26
N ILE A 8 -22.29 14.18 -2.90
CA ILE A 8 -23.56 13.85 -2.24
C ILE A 8 -23.33 12.87 -1.08
N LEU A 9 -22.52 11.83 -1.31
CA LEU A 9 -22.18 10.87 -0.27
C LEU A 9 -21.44 11.53 0.91
N ALA A 10 -20.47 12.40 0.63
CA ALA A 10 -19.76 13.16 1.66
C ALA A 10 -20.69 14.08 2.46
N LYS A 11 -21.63 14.77 1.79
CA LYS A 11 -22.65 15.61 2.43
C LYS A 11 -23.54 14.80 3.40
N ASN A 12 -23.90 13.58 3.00
CA ASN A 12 -24.77 12.71 3.79
C ASN A 12 -24.03 12.00 4.95
N ASN A 13 -22.70 11.97 4.91
CA ASN A 13 -21.86 11.29 5.90
C ASN A 13 -21.07 12.31 6.75
N LYS A 14 -21.77 13.02 7.63
CA LYS A 14 -21.20 14.05 8.52
C LYS A 14 -20.34 13.45 9.64
N LYS A 15 -19.18 12.90 9.32
CA LYS A 15 -18.21 12.42 10.32
C LYS A 15 -17.46 13.55 11.06
N GLY A 16 -17.78 14.83 10.79
CA GLY A 16 -17.23 16.00 11.49
C GLY A 16 -15.72 16.23 11.27
N ARG A 17 -15.08 15.49 10.36
CA ARG A 17 -13.65 15.65 10.07
C ARG A 17 -13.44 16.81 9.12
N VAL A 18 -12.53 17.71 9.47
CA VAL A 18 -12.03 18.75 8.57
C VAL A 18 -11.24 18.06 7.45
N PHE A 19 -11.60 18.32 6.20
CA PHE A 19 -10.83 17.84 5.06
C PHE A 19 -9.54 18.68 4.92
N GLY A 20 -8.39 18.01 4.98
CA GLY A 20 -7.08 18.62 4.77
C GLY A 20 -6.41 18.09 3.51
N PHE A 21 -5.52 18.88 2.92
CA PHE A 21 -4.75 18.51 1.72
C PHE A 21 -3.42 17.83 2.06
N ASP A 22 -3.26 17.30 3.27
CA ASP A 22 -2.00 16.71 3.72
C ASP A 22 -1.54 15.56 2.82
N VAL A 23 -2.48 14.87 2.16
CA VAL A 23 -2.17 13.82 1.17
C VAL A 23 -1.33 14.29 -0.01
N ALA A 24 -1.45 15.57 -0.40
CA ALA A 24 -0.63 16.14 -1.46
C ALA A 24 0.85 16.32 -1.05
N LYS A 25 1.13 16.32 0.26
CA LYS A 25 2.49 16.45 0.82
C LYS A 25 3.09 15.09 1.20
N MET A 26 2.34 14.00 1.08
CA MET A 26 2.80 12.66 1.44
C MET A 26 3.50 12.01 0.25
N GLU A 27 4.65 11.40 0.50
CA GLU A 27 5.39 10.66 -0.52
C GLU A 27 4.88 9.21 -0.57
N PHE A 28 4.49 8.76 -1.76
CA PHE A 28 4.13 7.38 -2.02
C PHE A 28 5.12 6.75 -2.98
N VAL A 29 5.69 5.62 -2.59
CA VAL A 29 6.66 4.87 -3.40
C VAL A 29 6.18 3.44 -3.54
N THR A 30 6.13 2.94 -4.77
CA THR A 30 5.82 1.54 -5.07
C THR A 30 7.11 0.82 -5.45
N LYS A 31 7.37 -0.35 -4.85
CA LYS A 31 8.55 -1.18 -5.15
C LYS A 31 8.14 -2.62 -5.42
N GLY A 32 8.71 -3.22 -6.46
CA GLY A 32 8.56 -4.65 -6.76
C GLY A 32 9.68 -5.49 -6.13
N TYR A 33 9.33 -6.68 -5.66
CA TYR A 33 10.24 -7.68 -5.12
C TYR A 33 9.92 -9.06 -5.68
N GLU A 34 10.94 -9.85 -5.96
CA GLU A 34 10.77 -11.25 -6.38
C GLU A 34 11.15 -12.20 -5.23
N CYS A 35 10.22 -13.08 -4.86
CA CYS A 35 10.48 -14.12 -3.86
C CYS A 35 11.21 -15.30 -4.50
N LYS A 36 12.52 -15.43 -4.29
CA LYS A 36 13.32 -16.57 -4.77
C LYS A 36 13.22 -17.84 -3.89
N LYS A 37 12.36 -17.81 -2.87
CA LYS A 37 12.18 -18.89 -1.89
C LYS A 37 11.02 -19.85 -2.24
N CYS A 38 10.45 -19.75 -3.44
CA CYS A 38 9.39 -20.65 -3.92
C CYS A 38 9.52 -20.88 -5.43
N PRO A 39 9.03 -22.00 -5.97
CA PRO A 39 9.15 -22.32 -7.40
C PRO A 39 8.40 -21.36 -8.32
N ASN A 40 7.43 -20.60 -7.78
CA ASN A 40 6.65 -19.62 -8.55
C ASN A 40 7.36 -18.28 -8.71
N ASN A 41 8.48 -18.05 -8.03
CA ASN A 41 9.20 -16.77 -8.02
C ASN A 41 8.26 -15.56 -7.90
N CYS A 42 7.30 -15.59 -6.98
CA CYS A 42 6.19 -14.65 -7.00
C CYS A 42 6.69 -13.20 -6.86
N GLU A 43 6.15 -12.32 -7.71
CA GLU A 43 6.35 -10.88 -7.62
C GLU A 43 5.44 -10.30 -6.53
N ILE A 44 6.03 -9.40 -5.74
CA ILE A 44 5.40 -8.78 -4.59
C ILE A 44 5.56 -7.27 -4.73
N ILE A 45 4.43 -6.59 -4.84
CA ILE A 45 4.36 -5.14 -4.98
C ILE A 45 4.13 -4.56 -3.60
N CYS A 46 5.06 -3.75 -3.12
CA CYS A 46 5.01 -3.09 -1.83
C CYS A 46 4.76 -1.60 -1.99
N PHE A 47 3.82 -1.07 -1.21
CA PHE A 47 3.45 0.34 -1.16
C PHE A 47 4.02 0.98 0.10
N TYR A 48 4.79 2.04 -0.08
CA TYR A 48 5.39 2.81 0.98
C TYR A 48 4.78 4.20 1.01
N LYS A 49 4.47 4.68 2.22
CA LYS A 49 4.02 6.03 2.49
C LYS A 49 4.99 6.66 3.48
N ASN A 50 5.64 7.74 3.08
CA ASN A 50 6.70 8.38 3.88
C ASN A 50 7.73 7.34 4.37
N ASN A 51 8.17 6.47 3.46
CA ASN A 51 9.10 5.36 3.72
C ASN A 51 8.60 4.24 4.65
N ILE A 52 7.34 4.29 5.11
CA ILE A 52 6.70 3.23 5.91
C ILE A 52 5.90 2.34 4.98
N LEU A 53 6.08 1.02 5.06
CA LEU A 53 5.25 0.07 4.33
C LEU A 53 3.80 0.16 4.83
N ILE A 54 2.88 0.45 3.93
CA ILE A 54 1.45 0.52 4.25
C ILE A 54 0.67 -0.67 3.69
N ASP A 55 1.17 -1.30 2.63
CA ASP A 55 0.52 -2.45 2.02
C ASP A 55 1.48 -3.23 1.12
N SER A 56 1.14 -4.48 0.83
CA SER A 56 1.90 -5.34 -0.07
C SER A 56 1.08 -6.48 -0.65
N TRP A 57 1.08 -6.64 -1.98
CA TRP A 57 0.27 -7.64 -2.68
C TRP A 57 1.11 -8.51 -3.61
N GLY A 58 0.56 -9.65 -4.03
CA GLY A 58 1.13 -10.51 -5.08
C GLY A 58 1.85 -11.77 -4.59
N ASN A 59 2.09 -11.91 -3.28
CA ASN A 59 2.69 -13.11 -2.75
C ASN A 59 1.77 -14.33 -2.94
N ARG A 60 2.33 -15.45 -3.41
CA ARG A 60 1.61 -16.72 -3.59
C ARG A 60 2.06 -17.81 -2.61
N CYS A 61 2.95 -17.47 -1.69
CA CYS A 61 3.50 -18.37 -0.70
C CYS A 61 3.76 -17.64 0.62
N MET A 62 3.93 -18.41 1.70
CA MET A 62 4.24 -17.88 3.04
C MET A 62 5.62 -17.21 3.09
N ASN A 63 6.60 -17.77 2.36
CA ASN A 63 7.98 -17.27 2.28
C ASN A 63 8.08 -15.90 1.59
N GLY A 64 7.08 -15.54 0.80
CA GLY A 64 6.95 -14.25 0.15
C GLY A 64 6.18 -13.23 1.00
N SER A 65 5.94 -13.50 2.28
CA SER A 65 5.38 -12.50 3.18
C SER A 65 6.38 -11.35 3.36
N VAL A 66 5.88 -10.13 3.57
CA VAL A 66 6.78 -8.97 3.63
C VAL A 66 7.64 -8.92 4.88
N ALA A 67 7.17 -9.50 5.99
CA ALA A 67 8.00 -9.72 7.18
C ALA A 67 9.26 -10.55 6.86
N GLU A 68 9.10 -11.61 6.06
CA GLU A 68 10.20 -12.48 5.61
C GLU A 68 11.15 -11.78 4.64
N ILE A 69 10.64 -10.89 3.78
CA ILE A 69 11.45 -10.17 2.78
C ILE A 69 12.22 -9.01 3.40
N MET A 70 11.61 -8.29 4.34
CA MET A 70 12.26 -7.18 5.02
C MET A 70 13.40 -7.63 5.96
N SER A 71 13.31 -8.85 6.49
CA SER A 71 14.39 -9.44 7.30
C SER A 71 15.67 -9.75 6.50
N VAL A 72 15.60 -9.83 5.17
CA VAL A 72 16.74 -10.14 4.30
C VAL A 72 17.51 -8.89 3.86
N LYS A 73 16.93 -7.69 3.97
CA LYS A 73 17.53 -6.44 3.50
C LYS A 73 18.41 -5.71 4.53
N SER A 74 18.65 -6.32 5.68
CA SER A 74 19.45 -5.76 6.79
C SER A 74 20.93 -6.19 6.75
N GLN A 75 21.39 -6.80 5.65
CA GLN A 75 22.80 -7.13 5.39
C GLN A 75 23.25 -6.50 4.07
#